data_AF-A0A2V0R7V2-F1
#
_entry.id   AF-A0A2V0R7V2-F1
#
_cell.length_a   1.000
_cell.length_b   1.000
_cell.length_c   1.000
_cell.angle_alpha   90.00
_cell.angle_beta   90.00
_cell.angle_gamma   90.00
#
_symmetry.space_group_name_H-M   'P 1'
#
loop_
_entity.id
_entity.type
_entity.pdbx_description
1 polymer ?
#
loop_
_entity_poly.entity_id
_entity_poly.type
_entity_poly.pdbx_seq_one_letter_code
_entity_poly.pdbx_strand_id
1 'polypeptide(L)'
;MARFASETTDTMNSPLPDVALTEVSSALIALDWVGMQGVEVPLTLGEPGATHPVHAYADLQVDLTDPSVKGIHMSRLYRLLDGFAEHQVLTPETLSALLEAMVESHVDCHSSGARITLTFNLLCRRPALVTEGLSGWKSYPVKLEAVWRAGRLCLDVSADITYSSTCPCSAALSRQLLEEAFVARFGRQSFVDPMQVAAWLRDNASYATPHSQRSVATVQVRVAEQATEMGLMALIDTVEQALGTPVQTAVKRADEQAFARLNGQNLMYVEDAARKIQQALEGRYPASSVSVRHFESLHPHDAAAQTSNYLS
;
A
#
# COMPACT_ATOMS: atom_id res chain seq x y z
N MET A 1 22.52 -17.51 68.91
CA MET A 1 21.37 -17.17 68.04
C MET A 1 21.72 -15.88 67.32
N ALA A 2 22.26 -16.01 66.11
CA ALA A 2 22.81 -14.90 65.33
C ALA A 2 21.71 -14.14 64.58
N ARG A 3 21.84 -12.81 64.60
CA ARG A 3 21.03 -11.86 63.85
C ARG A 3 21.36 -11.97 62.37
N PHE A 4 20.36 -12.19 61.52
CA PHE A 4 20.49 -11.98 60.08
C PHE A 4 20.35 -10.48 59.79
N ALA A 5 21.43 -9.89 59.29
CA ALA A 5 21.47 -8.52 58.80
C ALA A 5 20.87 -8.47 57.39
N SER A 6 20.09 -7.41 57.18
CA SER A 6 19.54 -6.93 55.92
C SER A 6 20.65 -6.67 54.89
N GLU A 7 20.70 -7.45 53.81
CA GLU A 7 21.43 -7.09 52.59
C GLU A 7 20.55 -6.18 51.73
N THR A 8 21.05 -4.97 51.55
CA THR A 8 20.56 -3.85 50.76
C THR A 8 20.41 -4.20 49.27
N THR A 9 19.17 -4.14 48.76
CA THR A 9 18.80 -4.18 47.34
C THR A 9 18.97 -2.82 46.66
N ASP A 10 20.18 -2.24 46.66
CA ASP A 10 20.38 -0.85 46.21
C ASP A 10 21.52 -0.64 45.19
N THR A 11 21.89 -1.68 44.42
CA THR A 11 23.04 -1.62 43.48
C THR A 11 22.70 -1.77 41.99
N MET A 12 21.43 -1.88 41.60
CA MET A 12 21.07 -2.00 40.16
C MET A 12 20.90 -0.67 39.42
N ASN A 13 21.18 0.48 40.04
CA ASN A 13 20.93 1.80 39.43
C ASN A 13 22.16 2.73 39.34
N SER A 14 23.38 2.20 39.42
CA SER A 14 24.57 2.99 39.08
C SER A 14 24.58 3.30 37.58
N PRO A 15 24.82 4.57 37.18
CA PRO A 15 24.89 4.93 35.76
C PRO A 15 26.01 4.15 35.08
N LEU A 16 25.64 3.31 34.11
CA LEU A 16 26.58 2.61 33.26
C LEU A 16 27.25 3.60 32.31
N PRO A 17 28.53 3.39 31.95
CA PRO A 17 29.24 4.27 31.03
C PRO A 17 28.56 4.30 29.65
N ASP A 18 28.44 5.51 29.10
CA ASP A 18 27.80 5.76 27.84
C ASP A 18 28.76 5.57 26.66
N VAL A 19 28.88 4.34 26.16
CA VAL A 19 29.83 3.97 25.10
C VAL A 19 29.53 4.69 23.78
N ALA A 20 28.28 5.10 23.53
CA ALA A 20 27.91 5.80 22.30
C ALA A 20 28.56 7.19 22.21
N LEU A 21 28.73 7.84 23.37
CA LEU A 21 29.34 9.17 23.49
C LEU A 21 30.82 9.13 23.90
N THR A 22 31.27 8.09 24.59
CA THR A 22 32.60 8.07 25.22
C THR A 22 33.69 7.36 24.41
N GLU A 23 33.32 6.51 23.47
CA GLU A 23 34.29 5.82 22.61
C GLU A 23 34.27 6.39 21.19
N VAL A 24 35.44 6.47 20.56
CA VAL A 24 35.61 6.98 19.19
C VAL A 24 35.56 5.82 18.20
N SER A 25 34.89 6.01 17.06
CA SER A 25 34.88 5.01 15.98
C SER A 25 36.28 4.83 15.37
N SER A 26 36.67 3.59 15.10
CA SER A 26 37.89 3.28 14.33
C SER A 26 37.73 3.52 12.83
N ALA A 27 36.48 3.62 12.34
CA ALA A 27 36.14 3.93 10.97
C ALA A 27 35.30 5.22 10.93
N LEU A 28 35.91 6.31 10.46
CA LEU A 28 35.33 7.65 10.45
C LEU A 28 34.56 7.89 9.14
N ILE A 29 33.38 7.28 9.02
CA ILE A 29 32.46 7.49 7.90
C ILE A 29 31.09 7.91 8.46
N ALA A 30 30.51 8.96 7.87
CA ALA A 30 29.14 9.38 8.18
C ALA A 30 28.13 8.32 7.71
N LEU A 31 27.07 8.11 8.47
CA LEU A 31 25.97 7.24 8.08
C LEU A 31 24.77 8.09 7.66
N ASP A 32 24.23 7.80 6.47
CA ASP A 32 23.03 8.46 5.99
C ASP A 32 21.85 8.26 6.96
N TRP A 33 21.73 7.04 7.49
CA TRP A 33 20.66 6.63 8.41
C TRP A 33 21.13 5.51 9.34
N VAL A 34 20.78 5.60 10.63
CA VAL A 34 21.03 4.58 11.64
C VAL A 34 19.84 4.52 12.61
N GLY A 35 19.46 3.32 13.04
CA GLY A 35 18.25 3.11 13.85
C GLY A 35 17.80 1.66 13.92
N MET A 36 16.48 1.46 14.02
CA MET A 36 15.83 0.15 14.19
C MET A 36 14.88 -0.14 13.03
N GLN A 37 14.63 -1.41 12.74
CA GLN A 37 13.71 -1.87 11.71
C GLN A 37 12.80 -2.98 12.23
N GLY A 38 11.60 -3.06 11.67
CA GLY A 38 10.63 -4.12 11.97
C GLY A 38 10.05 -4.08 13.38
N VAL A 39 9.98 -2.90 14.01
CA VAL A 39 9.33 -2.76 15.33
C VAL A 39 7.83 -2.93 15.15
N GLU A 40 7.26 -3.96 15.76
CA GLU A 40 5.82 -4.21 15.76
C GLU A 40 5.10 -3.28 16.73
N VAL A 41 4.12 -2.52 16.25
CA VAL A 41 3.47 -1.46 17.03
C VAL A 41 1.98 -1.31 16.64
N PRO A 42 1.06 -1.18 17.59
CA PRO A 42 -0.32 -0.80 17.29
C PRO A 42 -0.41 0.70 17.01
N LEU A 43 -1.02 1.10 15.90
CA LEU A 43 -1.20 2.52 15.55
C LEU A 43 -2.67 2.87 15.35
N THR A 44 -3.13 3.95 15.99
CA THR A 44 -4.44 4.53 15.70
C THR A 44 -4.30 5.50 14.53
N LEU A 45 -5.05 5.30 13.45
CA LEU A 45 -4.94 6.12 12.24
C LEU A 45 -5.92 7.30 12.29
N GLY A 46 -5.47 8.50 11.92
CA GLY A 46 -6.32 9.67 11.68
C GLY A 46 -6.93 9.65 10.28
N GLU A 47 -7.41 8.49 9.83
CA GLU A 47 -7.96 8.28 8.49
C GLU A 47 -9.46 8.00 8.58
N PRO A 48 -10.31 8.66 7.76
CA PRO A 48 -11.75 8.42 7.76
C PRO A 48 -12.10 6.93 7.58
N GLY A 49 -12.92 6.40 8.49
CA GLY A 49 -13.35 5.00 8.46
C GLY A 49 -12.38 4.00 9.09
N ALA A 50 -11.16 4.42 9.47
CA ALA A 50 -10.24 3.61 10.26
C ALA A 50 -10.59 3.73 11.76
N THR A 51 -11.47 2.85 12.25
CA THR A 51 -11.98 2.92 13.64
C THR A 51 -11.23 2.07 14.65
N HIS A 52 -10.28 1.24 14.21
CA HIS A 52 -9.51 0.34 15.08
C HIS A 52 -8.02 0.57 14.86
N PRO A 53 -7.19 0.36 15.91
CA PRO A 53 -5.75 0.34 15.74
C PRO A 53 -5.32 -0.70 14.72
N VAL A 54 -4.34 -0.36 13.89
CA VAL A 54 -3.69 -1.28 12.96
C VAL A 54 -2.44 -1.86 13.59
N HIS A 55 -2.16 -3.13 13.32
CA HIS A 55 -0.84 -3.71 13.57
C HIS A 55 0.10 -3.25 12.46
N ALA A 56 1.16 -2.54 12.83
CA ALA A 56 2.12 -1.95 11.92
C ALA A 56 3.55 -2.40 12.23
N TYR A 57 4.39 -2.37 11.19
CA TYR A 57 5.83 -2.51 11.29
C TYR A 57 6.47 -1.13 11.08
N ALA A 58 7.30 -0.70 12.02
CA ALA A 58 7.97 0.58 12.00
C ALA A 58 9.49 0.44 11.88
N ASP A 59 10.06 1.16 10.93
CA ASP A 59 11.50 1.42 10.82
C ASP A 59 11.75 2.87 11.21
N LEU A 60 12.58 3.13 12.22
CA LEU A 60 12.86 4.48 12.73
C LEU A 60 14.36 4.73 12.74
N GLN A 61 14.77 5.82 12.09
CA GLN A 61 16.18 6.12 11.90
C GLN A 61 16.43 7.63 11.99
N VAL A 62 17.62 8.00 12.45
CA VAL A 62 18.17 9.36 12.35
C VAL A 62 19.45 9.33 11.51
N ASP A 63 19.85 10.46 10.97
CA ASP A 63 21.16 10.59 10.33
C ASP A 63 22.28 10.64 11.39
N LEU A 64 23.47 10.16 11.03
CA LEU A 64 24.67 10.25 11.87
C LEU A 64 25.80 10.84 11.03
N THR A 65 25.77 12.16 10.92
CA THR A 65 26.63 12.89 9.98
C THR A 65 28.03 13.16 10.53
N ASP A 66 28.20 13.20 11.85
CA ASP A 66 29.50 13.33 12.49
C ASP A 66 30.21 11.96 12.54
N PRO A 67 31.30 11.77 11.77
CA PRO A 67 32.01 10.49 11.72
C PRO A 67 32.73 10.12 13.03
N SER A 68 32.89 11.07 13.95
CA SER A 68 33.55 10.85 15.24
C SER A 68 32.62 10.21 16.28
N VAL A 69 31.31 10.38 16.13
CA VAL A 69 30.30 9.78 16.99
C VAL A 69 30.19 8.29 16.66
N LYS A 70 30.41 7.42 17.65
CA LYS A 70 30.45 5.97 17.43
C LYS A 70 29.06 5.37 17.17
N GLY A 71 28.01 5.95 17.75
CA GLY A 71 26.64 5.47 17.54
C GLY A 71 25.59 6.33 18.22
N ILE A 72 24.33 5.92 18.04
CA ILE A 72 23.17 6.61 18.61
C ILE A 72 22.58 5.84 19.80
N HIS A 73 21.75 6.54 20.57
CA HIS A 73 20.94 5.97 21.63
C HIS A 73 19.65 5.33 21.12
N MET A 74 19.75 4.12 20.57
CA MET A 74 18.62 3.37 19.99
C MET A 74 17.34 3.35 20.84
N SER A 75 17.47 3.18 22.16
CA SER A 75 16.32 3.10 23.07
C SER A 75 15.50 4.40 23.15
N ARG A 76 16.09 5.57 22.80
CA ARG A 76 15.35 6.84 22.72
C ARG A 76 14.31 6.79 21.59
N LEU A 77 14.68 6.25 20.43
CA LEU A 77 13.74 6.06 19.31
C LEU A 77 12.58 5.14 19.69
N TYR A 78 12.87 4.03 20.39
CA TYR A 78 11.83 3.07 20.80
C TYR A 78 10.84 3.73 21.75
N ARG A 79 11.31 4.44 22.78
CA ARG A 79 10.45 5.11 23.77
C ARG A 79 9.57 6.19 23.13
N LEU A 80 10.09 6.92 22.14
CA LEU A 80 9.32 7.91 21.40
C LEU A 80 8.20 7.25 20.58
N LEU A 81 8.50 6.15 19.88
CA LEU A 81 7.48 5.39 19.16
C LEU A 81 6.43 4.79 20.10
N ASP A 82 6.85 4.20 21.21
CA ASP A 82 5.99 3.58 22.21
C ASP A 82 5.02 4.61 22.81
N GLY A 83 5.54 5.76 23.25
CA GLY A 83 4.73 6.87 23.74
C GLY A 83 3.79 7.44 22.68
N PHE A 84 4.21 7.50 21.42
CA PHE A 84 3.37 7.90 20.29
C PHE A 84 2.22 6.92 20.08
N ALA A 85 2.52 5.62 20.03
CA ALA A 85 1.53 4.56 19.80
C ALA A 85 0.44 4.51 20.89
N GLU A 86 0.80 4.79 22.13
CA GLU A 86 -0.13 4.82 23.26
C GLU A 86 -1.04 6.05 23.29
N HIS A 87 -0.54 7.23 22.87
CA HIS A 87 -1.19 8.51 23.17
C HIS A 87 -1.60 9.34 21.95
N GLN A 88 -1.11 9.00 20.76
CA GLN A 88 -1.29 9.81 19.56
C GLN A 88 -2.09 9.08 18.48
N VAL A 89 -2.78 9.88 17.69
CA VAL A 89 -3.40 9.43 16.43
C VAL A 89 -2.45 9.80 15.30
N LEU A 90 -2.18 8.87 14.39
CA LEU A 90 -1.29 9.07 13.25
C LEU A 90 -1.94 10.01 12.23
N THR A 91 -1.41 11.23 12.15
CA THR A 91 -1.70 12.26 11.15
C THR A 91 -0.38 12.82 10.61
N PRO A 92 -0.37 13.58 9.50
CA PRO A 92 0.84 14.27 9.06
C PRO A 92 1.47 15.15 10.15
N GLU A 93 0.65 15.86 10.93
CA GLU A 93 1.11 16.74 12.02
C GLU A 93 1.77 15.96 13.16
N THR A 94 1.13 14.92 13.68
CA THR A 94 1.68 14.14 14.80
C THR A 94 2.90 13.34 14.37
N LEU A 95 2.94 12.87 13.11
CA LEU A 95 4.12 12.22 12.52
C LEU A 95 5.29 13.18 12.39
N SER A 96 5.03 14.43 11.98
CA SER A 96 6.01 15.51 11.95
C SER A 96 6.62 15.74 13.34
N ALA A 97 5.77 15.85 14.37
CA ALA A 97 6.20 16.07 15.75
C ALA A 97 7.02 14.88 16.30
N LEU A 98 6.65 13.64 15.96
CA LEU A 98 7.43 12.45 16.33
C LEU A 98 8.84 12.50 15.71
N LEU A 99 8.93 12.81 14.42
CA LEU A 99 10.21 12.88 13.72
C LEU A 99 11.09 14.04 14.23
N GLU A 100 10.50 15.18 14.55
CA GLU A 100 11.19 16.29 15.19
C GLU A 100 11.74 15.89 16.57
N ALA A 101 10.93 15.24 17.41
CA ALA A 101 11.36 14.73 18.71
C ALA A 101 12.47 13.66 18.59
N MET A 102 12.48 12.86 17.52
CA MET A 102 13.58 11.94 17.24
C MET A 102 14.89 12.69 17.00
N VAL A 103 14.88 13.79 16.25
CA VAL A 103 16.06 14.64 16.03
C VAL A 103 16.48 15.32 17.33
N GLU A 104 15.56 15.95 18.05
CA GLU A 104 15.85 16.65 19.31
C GLU A 104 16.45 15.72 20.37
N SER A 105 15.93 14.49 20.47
CA SER A 105 16.44 13.47 21.40
C SER A 105 17.82 12.91 21.01
N HIS A 106 18.37 13.26 19.84
CA HIS A 106 19.69 12.84 19.35
C HIS A 106 20.60 14.03 19.00
N VAL A 107 20.37 15.19 19.61
CA VAL A 107 21.21 16.39 19.43
C VAL A 107 22.67 16.15 19.85
N ASP A 108 22.89 15.26 20.82
CA ASP A 108 24.21 14.81 21.29
C ASP A 108 24.96 13.99 20.24
N CYS A 109 24.27 13.42 19.25
CA CYS A 109 24.84 12.74 18.09
C CYS A 109 24.91 13.63 16.83
N HIS A 110 24.60 14.93 16.96
CA HIS A 110 24.54 15.88 15.85
C HIS A 110 23.59 15.45 14.70
N SER A 111 22.56 14.67 15.02
CA SER A 111 21.51 14.33 14.05
C SER A 111 20.77 15.60 13.60
N SER A 112 20.47 15.69 12.32
CA SER A 112 19.78 16.80 11.66
C SER A 112 18.54 16.37 10.89
N GLY A 113 18.33 15.06 10.78
CA GLY A 113 17.20 14.48 10.10
C GLY A 113 16.75 13.17 10.73
N ALA A 114 15.46 12.91 10.59
CA ALA A 114 14.83 11.66 11.00
C ALA A 114 14.04 11.09 9.82
N ARG A 115 13.93 9.77 9.76
CA ARG A 115 13.00 9.10 8.87
C ARG A 115 12.26 7.99 9.58
N ILE A 116 11.03 7.76 9.15
CA ILE A 116 10.22 6.64 9.59
C ILE A 116 9.53 6.00 8.38
N THR A 117 9.57 4.67 8.33
CA THR A 117 8.75 3.88 7.41
C THR A 117 7.73 3.11 8.23
N LEU A 118 6.45 3.21 7.87
CA LEU A 118 5.37 2.46 8.49
C LEU A 118 4.72 1.55 7.45
N THR A 119 4.62 0.26 7.75
CA THR A 119 3.94 -0.72 6.88
C THR A 119 2.82 -1.40 7.64
N PHE A 120 1.60 -1.39 7.10
CA PHE A 120 0.44 -2.01 7.74
C PHE A 120 -0.63 -2.39 6.71
N ASN A 121 -1.66 -3.12 7.15
CA ASN A 121 -2.84 -3.41 6.36
C ASN A 121 -4.00 -2.53 6.79
N LEU A 122 -4.54 -1.72 5.87
CA LEU A 122 -5.74 -0.93 6.09
C LEU A 122 -6.98 -1.78 5.77
N LEU A 123 -7.77 -2.11 6.79
CA LEU A 123 -9.02 -2.85 6.64
C LEU A 123 -10.20 -1.91 6.47
N CYS A 124 -10.95 -2.06 5.37
CA CYS A 124 -12.09 -1.21 5.05
C CYS A 124 -13.32 -2.03 4.67
N ARG A 125 -14.51 -1.52 5.00
CA ARG A 125 -15.77 -2.05 4.49
C ARG A 125 -15.98 -1.59 3.06
N ARG A 126 -16.25 -2.53 2.15
CA ARG A 126 -16.61 -2.27 0.76
C ARG A 126 -18.03 -2.79 0.48
N PRO A 127 -18.92 -1.96 -0.10
CA PRO A 127 -20.25 -2.42 -0.48
C PRO A 127 -20.16 -3.45 -1.61
N ALA A 128 -21.15 -4.32 -1.70
CA ALA A 128 -21.35 -5.17 -2.86
C ALA A 128 -21.71 -4.31 -4.09
N LEU A 129 -21.47 -4.84 -5.28
CA LEU A 129 -21.60 -4.09 -6.52
C LEU A 129 -23.03 -3.62 -6.81
N VAL A 130 -24.03 -4.48 -6.56
CA VAL A 130 -25.45 -4.18 -6.83
C VAL A 130 -26.39 -4.57 -5.69
N THR A 131 -26.00 -5.50 -4.82
CA THR A 131 -26.83 -5.91 -3.68
C THR A 131 -26.81 -4.83 -2.59
N GLU A 132 -27.93 -4.13 -2.43
CA GLU A 132 -28.11 -3.12 -1.39
C GLU A 132 -27.90 -3.69 0.04
N GLY A 133 -27.22 -2.92 0.88
CA GLY A 133 -26.94 -3.27 2.29
C GLY A 133 -25.91 -4.38 2.49
N LEU A 134 -25.46 -5.06 1.43
CA LEU A 134 -24.40 -6.07 1.52
C LEU A 134 -23.03 -5.39 1.47
N SER A 135 -22.14 -5.77 2.38
CA SER A 135 -20.75 -5.31 2.41
C SER A 135 -19.85 -6.36 3.04
N GLY A 136 -18.56 -6.28 2.74
CA GLY A 136 -17.53 -7.12 3.34
C GLY A 136 -16.23 -6.36 3.58
N TRP A 137 -15.31 -6.98 4.31
CA TRP A 137 -14.00 -6.40 4.62
C TRP A 137 -13.01 -6.66 3.49
N LYS A 138 -12.23 -5.62 3.12
CA LYS A 138 -11.11 -5.69 2.20
C LYS A 138 -9.87 -5.11 2.86
N SER A 139 -8.74 -5.75 2.62
CA SER A 139 -7.42 -5.31 3.12
C SER A 139 -6.65 -4.63 2.01
N TYR A 140 -6.05 -3.49 2.32
CA TYR A 140 -5.14 -2.75 1.45
C TYR A 140 -3.78 -2.66 2.15
N PRO A 141 -2.74 -3.34 1.64
CA PRO A 141 -1.38 -3.09 2.10
C PRO A 141 -1.01 -1.62 1.87
N VAL A 142 -0.52 -0.97 2.92
CA VAL A 142 -0.12 0.44 2.92
C VAL A 142 1.31 0.57 3.42
N LYS A 143 2.04 1.48 2.78
CA LYS A 143 3.38 1.92 3.23
C LYS A 143 3.41 3.44 3.31
N LEU A 144 3.83 3.99 4.44
CA LEU A 144 4.10 5.41 4.63
C LEU A 144 5.61 5.60 4.75
N GLU A 145 6.14 6.58 4.03
CA GLU A 145 7.56 6.95 4.09
C GLU A 145 7.65 8.43 4.42
N ALA A 146 8.16 8.75 5.60
CA ALA A 146 8.27 10.11 6.08
C ALA A 146 9.71 10.45 6.42
N VAL A 147 10.14 11.61 5.96
CA VAL A 147 11.47 12.18 6.23
C VAL A 147 11.28 13.59 6.77
N TRP A 148 11.88 13.87 7.92
CA TRP A 148 12.00 15.19 8.50
C TRP A 148 13.42 15.70 8.32
N ARG A 149 13.58 16.84 7.62
CA ARG A 149 14.86 17.54 7.46
C ARG A 149 14.61 19.04 7.34
N ALA A 150 15.49 19.84 7.93
CA ALA A 150 15.44 21.30 7.85
C ALA A 150 14.06 21.91 8.22
N GLY A 151 13.41 21.36 9.24
CA GLY A 151 12.11 21.84 9.72
C GLY A 151 10.92 21.51 8.82
N ARG A 152 11.07 20.56 7.88
CA ARG A 152 10.02 20.20 6.91
C ARG A 152 9.82 18.70 6.85
N LEU A 153 8.54 18.30 6.79
CA LEU A 153 8.11 16.94 6.54
C LEU A 153 7.98 16.69 5.03
N CYS A 154 8.65 15.66 4.54
CA CYS A 154 8.38 15.06 3.24
C CYS A 154 7.74 13.70 3.49
N LEU A 155 6.50 13.53 3.05
CA LEU A 155 5.69 12.36 3.32
C LEU A 155 5.15 11.78 2.01
N ASP A 156 5.46 10.51 1.77
CA ASP A 156 4.86 9.71 0.70
C ASP A 156 4.01 8.60 1.30
N VAL A 157 2.87 8.33 0.66
CA VAL A 157 1.97 7.25 1.04
C VAL A 157 1.75 6.34 -0.15
N SER A 158 1.77 5.04 0.09
CA SER A 158 1.60 4.01 -0.94
C SER A 158 0.51 3.03 -0.54
N ALA A 159 -0.28 2.58 -1.50
CA ALA A 159 -1.28 1.53 -1.30
C ALA A 159 -1.27 0.52 -2.45
N ASP A 160 -1.49 -0.75 -2.12
CA ASP A 160 -1.71 -1.83 -3.09
C ASP A 160 -3.21 -2.03 -3.32
N ILE A 161 -3.66 -1.82 -4.55
CA ILE A 161 -5.05 -2.00 -4.97
C ILE A 161 -5.15 -3.25 -5.84
N THR A 162 -5.88 -4.25 -5.34
CA THR A 162 -6.18 -5.47 -6.10
C THR A 162 -7.43 -5.30 -6.96
N TYR A 163 -7.34 -5.68 -8.23
CA TYR A 163 -8.41 -5.59 -9.22
C TYR A 163 -8.40 -6.80 -10.18
N SER A 164 -9.43 -6.90 -11.01
CA SER A 164 -9.50 -7.89 -12.09
C SER A 164 -9.17 -7.25 -13.43
N SER A 165 -8.28 -7.88 -14.21
CA SER A 165 -7.96 -7.45 -15.57
C SER A 165 -8.31 -8.56 -16.56
N THR A 166 -8.84 -8.17 -17.73
CA THR A 166 -9.13 -9.08 -18.83
C THR A 166 -8.40 -8.59 -20.07
N CYS A 167 -7.61 -9.48 -20.68
CA CYS A 167 -6.74 -9.12 -21.80
C CYS A 167 -7.56 -8.81 -23.07
N PRO A 168 -7.41 -7.60 -23.66
CA PRO A 168 -8.11 -7.23 -24.90
C PRO A 168 -7.83 -8.19 -26.06
N CYS A 169 -6.57 -8.62 -26.21
CA CYS A 169 -6.17 -9.59 -27.23
C CYS A 169 -6.89 -10.93 -27.08
N SER A 170 -6.87 -11.50 -25.87
CA SER A 170 -7.51 -12.79 -25.62
C SER A 170 -9.03 -12.73 -25.80
N ALA A 171 -9.67 -11.63 -25.39
CA ALA A 171 -11.08 -11.37 -25.62
C ALA A 171 -11.43 -11.27 -27.12
N ALA A 172 -10.59 -10.61 -27.92
CA ALA A 172 -10.78 -10.53 -29.36
C ALA A 172 -10.68 -11.91 -30.03
N LEU A 173 -9.64 -12.69 -29.72
CA LEU A 173 -9.45 -14.03 -30.27
C LEU A 173 -10.56 -15.00 -29.85
N SER A 174 -11.04 -14.91 -28.60
CA SER A 174 -12.15 -15.74 -28.13
C SER A 174 -13.45 -15.45 -28.89
N ARG A 175 -13.72 -14.17 -29.21
CA ARG A 175 -14.85 -13.79 -30.06
C ARG A 175 -14.70 -14.29 -31.49
N GLN A 176 -13.49 -14.24 -32.06
CA GLN A 176 -13.24 -14.77 -33.40
C GLN A 176 -13.53 -16.27 -33.48
N LEU A 177 -13.10 -17.06 -32.49
CA LEU A 177 -13.40 -18.50 -32.45
C LEU A 177 -14.91 -18.77 -32.34
N LEU A 178 -15.64 -17.95 -31.57
CA LEU A 178 -17.10 -18.04 -31.50
C LEU A 178 -17.77 -17.69 -32.85
N GLU A 179 -17.27 -16.67 -33.54
CA GLU A 179 -17.72 -16.28 -34.88
C GLU A 179 -17.51 -17.41 -35.90
N GLU A 180 -16.32 -18.01 -35.92
CA GLU A 180 -15.99 -19.14 -36.79
C GLU A 180 -16.93 -20.34 -36.52
N ALA A 181 -17.18 -20.66 -35.24
CA ALA A 181 -18.12 -21.72 -34.86
C ALA A 181 -19.56 -21.42 -35.30
N PHE A 182 -19.99 -20.16 -35.21
CA PHE A 182 -21.30 -19.72 -35.69
C PHE A 182 -21.42 -19.90 -37.21
N VAL A 183 -20.43 -19.43 -37.98
CA VAL A 183 -20.40 -19.57 -39.45
C VAL A 183 -20.37 -21.04 -39.86
N ALA A 184 -19.59 -21.88 -39.17
CA ALA A 184 -19.57 -23.32 -39.44
C ALA A 184 -20.95 -23.98 -39.23
N ARG A 185 -21.71 -23.53 -38.22
CA ARG A 185 -23.02 -24.10 -37.87
C ARG A 185 -24.16 -23.60 -38.75
N PHE A 186 -24.14 -22.32 -39.11
CA PHE A 186 -25.28 -21.64 -39.74
C PHE A 186 -24.99 -21.09 -41.14
N GLY A 187 -23.74 -21.03 -41.59
CA GLY A 187 -23.32 -20.34 -42.81
C GLY A 187 -23.86 -20.89 -44.13
N ARG A 188 -24.53 -22.06 -44.13
CA ARG A 188 -25.23 -22.62 -45.29
C ARG A 188 -26.73 -22.30 -45.33
N GLN A 189 -27.26 -21.63 -44.31
CA GLN A 189 -28.68 -21.32 -44.19
C GLN A 189 -28.94 -19.88 -44.65
N SER A 190 -29.94 -19.70 -45.51
CA SER A 190 -30.35 -18.37 -45.98
C SER A 190 -31.17 -17.58 -44.96
N PHE A 191 -31.72 -18.28 -43.95
CA PHE A 191 -32.46 -17.71 -42.83
C PHE A 191 -32.13 -18.51 -41.58
N VAL A 192 -31.89 -17.81 -40.46
CA VAL A 192 -31.64 -18.42 -39.15
C VAL A 192 -32.65 -17.87 -38.15
N ASP A 193 -33.40 -18.75 -37.49
CA ASP A 193 -34.38 -18.36 -36.49
C ASP A 193 -33.68 -17.78 -35.24
N PRO A 194 -34.04 -16.58 -34.77
CA PRO A 194 -33.52 -16.00 -33.53
C PRO A 194 -33.60 -16.95 -32.32
N MET A 195 -34.64 -17.77 -32.20
CA MET A 195 -34.76 -18.73 -31.09
C MET A 195 -33.73 -19.86 -31.18
N GLN A 196 -33.42 -20.30 -32.40
CA GLN A 196 -32.36 -21.27 -32.64
C GLN A 196 -30.97 -20.68 -32.34
N VAL A 197 -30.73 -19.43 -32.73
CA VAL A 197 -29.48 -18.72 -32.40
C VAL A 197 -29.34 -18.55 -30.89
N ALA A 198 -30.40 -18.12 -30.19
CA ALA A 198 -30.38 -17.93 -28.75
C ALA A 198 -30.11 -19.25 -28.00
N ALA A 199 -30.71 -20.36 -28.45
CA ALA A 199 -30.43 -21.68 -27.89
C ALA A 199 -28.96 -22.09 -28.14
N TRP A 200 -28.45 -21.90 -29.36
CA TRP A 200 -27.07 -22.21 -29.68
C TRP A 200 -26.08 -21.36 -28.87
N LEU A 201 -26.31 -20.05 -28.74
CA LEU A 201 -25.49 -19.16 -27.92
C LEU A 201 -25.53 -19.56 -26.45
N ARG A 202 -26.67 -20.02 -25.91
CA ARG A 202 -26.72 -20.49 -24.52
C ARG A 202 -25.72 -21.61 -24.25
N ASP A 203 -25.56 -22.51 -25.22
CA ASP A 203 -24.70 -23.69 -25.08
C ASP A 203 -23.26 -23.43 -25.55
N ASN A 204 -23.04 -22.42 -26.39
CA ASN A 204 -21.77 -22.20 -27.10
C ASN A 204 -21.16 -20.81 -26.91
N ALA A 205 -21.78 -19.86 -26.22
CA ALA A 205 -21.24 -18.49 -26.08
C ALA A 205 -19.85 -18.47 -25.40
N SER A 206 -19.52 -19.50 -24.62
CA SER A 206 -18.19 -19.73 -24.05
C SER A 206 -17.35 -20.70 -24.89
N TYR A 207 -17.51 -20.70 -26.22
CA TYR A 207 -16.75 -21.56 -27.15
C TYR A 207 -15.24 -21.45 -26.94
N ALA A 208 -14.78 -20.23 -26.66
CA ALA A 208 -13.47 -19.92 -26.13
C ALA A 208 -13.64 -18.93 -24.98
N THR A 209 -12.86 -19.12 -23.91
CA THR A 209 -12.89 -18.27 -22.73
C THR A 209 -11.64 -17.39 -22.74
N PRO A 210 -11.78 -16.05 -22.78
CA PRO A 210 -10.63 -15.18 -22.67
C PRO A 210 -10.05 -15.25 -21.27
N HIS A 211 -8.73 -15.09 -21.17
CA HIS A 211 -8.11 -15.07 -19.86
C HIS A 211 -8.36 -13.74 -19.14
N SER A 212 -8.62 -13.88 -17.84
CA SER A 212 -8.77 -12.80 -16.88
C SER A 212 -8.06 -13.18 -15.59
N GLN A 213 -7.46 -12.22 -14.91
CA GLN A 213 -6.62 -12.49 -13.75
C GLN A 213 -6.77 -11.46 -12.66
N ARG A 214 -6.36 -11.85 -11.45
CA ARG A 214 -6.13 -10.91 -10.35
C ARG A 214 -4.86 -10.12 -10.65
N SER A 215 -4.93 -8.81 -10.48
CA SER A 215 -3.84 -7.88 -10.73
C SER A 215 -3.68 -6.92 -9.55
N VAL A 216 -2.50 -6.32 -9.43
CA VAL A 216 -2.18 -5.37 -8.37
C VAL A 216 -1.65 -4.08 -8.98
N ALA A 217 -2.19 -2.96 -8.52
CA ALA A 217 -1.62 -1.64 -8.73
C ALA A 217 -1.05 -1.13 -7.40
N THR A 218 0.27 -0.94 -7.34
CA THR A 218 0.95 -0.25 -6.26
C THR A 218 1.03 1.23 -6.64
N VAL A 219 0.39 2.08 -5.85
CA VAL A 219 0.28 3.51 -6.13
C VAL A 219 0.88 4.28 -4.97
N GLN A 220 1.89 5.09 -5.26
CA GLN A 220 2.55 5.99 -4.32
C GLN A 220 2.25 7.44 -4.69
N VAL A 221 1.95 8.27 -3.70
CA VAL A 221 1.72 9.72 -3.88
C VAL A 221 2.41 10.53 -2.80
N ARG A 222 2.83 11.73 -3.16
CA ARG A 222 3.32 12.71 -2.20
C ARG A 222 2.15 13.38 -1.51
N VAL A 223 2.16 13.39 -0.18
CA VAL A 223 1.22 14.17 0.61
C VAL A 223 1.66 15.63 0.59
N ALA A 224 0.71 16.54 0.37
CA ALA A 224 1.01 17.98 0.39
C ALA A 224 1.40 18.43 1.81
N GLU A 225 2.34 19.37 1.92
CA GLU A 225 2.88 19.80 3.23
C GLU A 225 1.81 20.35 4.18
N GLN A 226 0.78 20.99 3.64
CA GLN A 226 -0.35 21.54 4.39
C GLN A 226 -1.51 20.56 4.61
N ALA A 227 -1.35 19.28 4.27
CA ALA A 227 -2.41 18.29 4.44
C ALA A 227 -2.61 17.95 5.92
N THR A 228 -3.88 17.92 6.34
CA THR A 228 -4.28 17.52 7.70
C THR A 228 -4.47 16.01 7.84
N GLU A 229 -4.62 15.30 6.72
CA GLU A 229 -4.90 13.87 6.63
C GLU A 229 -3.96 13.20 5.62
N MET A 230 -3.77 11.89 5.76
CA MET A 230 -2.99 11.08 4.81
C MET A 230 -3.72 10.90 3.47
N GLY A 231 -5.06 10.80 3.52
CA GLY A 231 -5.90 10.65 2.34
C GLY A 231 -5.82 9.25 1.71
N LEU A 232 -5.57 8.22 2.51
CA LEU A 232 -5.42 6.84 2.05
C LEU A 232 -6.70 6.32 1.39
N MET A 233 -7.86 6.58 2.00
CA MET A 233 -9.15 6.15 1.47
C MET A 233 -9.48 6.87 0.16
N ALA A 234 -9.24 8.18 0.10
CA ALA A 234 -9.44 8.97 -1.12
C ALA A 234 -8.54 8.48 -2.27
N LEU A 235 -7.28 8.12 -1.97
CA LEU A 235 -6.36 7.51 -2.93
C LEU A 235 -6.90 6.17 -3.42
N ILE A 236 -7.24 5.26 -2.52
CA ILE A 236 -7.75 3.92 -2.86
C ILE A 236 -9.01 4.04 -3.72
N ASP A 237 -9.96 4.89 -3.34
CA ASP A 237 -11.22 5.08 -4.06
C ASP A 237 -10.99 5.64 -5.46
N THR A 238 -10.07 6.61 -5.60
CA THR A 238 -9.67 7.16 -6.89
C THR A 238 -9.09 6.08 -7.81
N VAL A 239 -8.23 5.22 -7.26
CA VAL A 239 -7.59 4.13 -8.03
C VAL A 239 -8.61 3.04 -8.39
N GLU A 240 -9.47 2.61 -7.46
CA GLU A 240 -10.53 1.63 -7.73
C GLU A 240 -11.50 2.14 -8.80
N GLN A 241 -11.87 3.42 -8.75
CA GLN A 241 -12.73 4.05 -9.75
C GLN A 241 -12.05 4.12 -11.12
N ALA A 242 -10.77 4.49 -11.18
CA ALA A 242 -10.01 4.56 -12.43
C ALA A 242 -9.83 3.18 -13.08
N LEU A 243 -9.64 2.15 -12.27
CA LEU A 243 -9.52 0.76 -12.73
C LEU A 243 -10.87 0.19 -13.18
N GLY A 244 -11.97 0.49 -12.47
CA GLY A 244 -13.33 0.10 -12.84
C GLY A 244 -13.71 -1.36 -12.56
N THR A 245 -12.76 -2.20 -12.15
CA THR A 245 -12.96 -3.63 -11.83
C THR A 245 -12.31 -4.04 -10.50
N PRO A 246 -12.52 -3.29 -9.39
CA PRO A 246 -11.97 -3.65 -8.09
C PRO A 246 -12.48 -5.04 -7.65
N VAL A 247 -11.64 -5.85 -7.01
CA VAL A 247 -12.10 -7.13 -6.47
C VAL A 247 -13.17 -6.92 -5.41
N GLN A 248 -14.20 -7.77 -5.45
CA GLN A 248 -15.37 -7.70 -4.58
C GLN A 248 -15.17 -8.49 -3.29
N THR A 249 -15.90 -8.12 -2.24
CA THR A 249 -15.87 -8.79 -0.93
C THR A 249 -17.02 -9.79 -0.80
N ALA A 250 -18.13 -9.39 -0.19
CA ALA A 250 -19.35 -10.18 -0.13
C ALA A 250 -20.16 -9.98 -1.42
N VAL A 251 -20.53 -11.08 -2.07
CA VAL A 251 -21.29 -11.07 -3.33
C VAL A 251 -22.47 -12.04 -3.29
N LYS A 252 -23.55 -11.70 -3.99
CA LYS A 252 -24.61 -12.62 -4.42
C LYS A 252 -24.48 -12.85 -5.94
N ARG A 253 -25.29 -13.78 -6.47
CA ARG A 253 -25.34 -14.07 -7.92
C ARG A 253 -25.56 -12.83 -8.80
N ALA A 254 -26.34 -11.86 -8.32
CA ALA A 254 -26.55 -10.59 -9.02
C ALA A 254 -25.25 -9.76 -9.13
N ASP A 255 -24.45 -9.73 -8.07
CA ASP A 255 -23.15 -9.05 -8.05
C ASP A 255 -22.13 -9.78 -8.94
N GLU A 256 -22.12 -11.12 -8.93
CA GLU A 256 -21.26 -11.91 -9.83
C GLU A 256 -21.59 -11.63 -11.31
N GLN A 257 -22.88 -11.58 -11.67
CA GLN A 257 -23.30 -11.23 -13.02
C GLN A 257 -22.90 -9.79 -13.39
N ALA A 258 -23.09 -8.84 -12.47
CA ALA A 258 -22.69 -7.45 -12.68
C ALA A 258 -21.16 -7.32 -12.84
N PHE A 259 -20.38 -8.06 -12.05
CA PHE A 259 -18.92 -8.08 -12.14
C PHE A 259 -18.43 -8.74 -13.44
N ALA A 260 -19.07 -9.81 -13.89
CA ALA A 260 -18.78 -10.44 -15.19
C ALA A 260 -19.03 -9.46 -16.34
N ARG A 261 -20.12 -8.67 -16.27
CA ARG A 261 -20.40 -7.62 -17.24
C ARG A 261 -19.31 -6.54 -17.24
N LEU A 262 -18.90 -6.06 -16.06
CA LEU A 262 -17.85 -5.05 -15.94
C LEU A 262 -16.53 -5.53 -16.56
N ASN A 263 -16.10 -6.77 -16.26
CA ASN A 263 -14.88 -7.34 -16.85
C ASN A 263 -14.96 -7.45 -18.37
N GLY A 264 -16.12 -7.88 -18.92
CA GLY A 264 -16.31 -7.97 -20.37
C GLY A 264 -16.34 -6.61 -21.08
N GLN A 265 -16.74 -5.54 -20.39
CA GLN A 265 -16.83 -4.18 -20.94
C GLN A 265 -15.55 -3.35 -20.74
N ASN A 266 -14.75 -3.68 -19.73
CA ASN A 266 -13.53 -2.95 -19.37
C ASN A 266 -12.29 -3.82 -19.59
N LEU A 267 -11.98 -4.09 -20.86
CA LEU A 267 -10.76 -4.81 -21.25
C LEU A 267 -9.55 -3.87 -21.11
N MET A 268 -8.44 -4.38 -20.58
CA MET A 268 -7.28 -3.54 -20.27
C MET A 268 -5.96 -4.29 -20.49
N TYR A 269 -5.01 -3.66 -21.16
CA TYR A 269 -3.60 -4.02 -20.99
C TYR A 269 -3.04 -3.46 -19.68
N VAL A 270 -1.87 -3.94 -19.27
CA VAL A 270 -1.18 -3.46 -18.07
C VAL A 270 -0.80 -1.98 -18.21
N GLU A 271 -0.48 -1.53 -19.42
CA GLU A 271 -0.18 -0.14 -19.75
C GLU A 271 -1.43 0.75 -19.65
N ASP A 272 -2.61 0.23 -20.04
CA ASP A 272 -3.86 0.98 -19.92
C ASP A 272 -4.22 1.22 -18.46
N ALA A 273 -4.04 0.20 -17.61
CA ALA A 273 -4.23 0.33 -16.17
C ALA A 273 -3.29 1.39 -15.58
N ALA A 274 -2.00 1.34 -15.88
CA ALA A 274 -1.03 2.32 -15.40
C ALA A 274 -1.38 3.75 -15.84
N ARG A 275 -1.74 3.94 -17.11
CA ARG A 275 -2.14 5.26 -17.66
C ARG A 275 -3.43 5.79 -17.03
N LYS A 276 -4.47 4.97 -16.91
CA LYS A 276 -5.75 5.36 -16.31
C LYS A 276 -5.56 5.84 -14.87
N ILE A 277 -4.77 5.10 -14.09
CA ILE A 277 -4.47 5.47 -12.71
C ILE A 277 -3.67 6.78 -12.68
N GLN A 278 -2.58 6.88 -13.43
CA GLN A 278 -1.73 8.08 -13.43
C GLN A 278 -2.52 9.34 -13.84
N GLN A 279 -3.38 9.23 -14.85
CA GLN A 279 -4.27 10.31 -15.28
C GLN A 279 -5.28 10.68 -14.19
N ALA A 280 -5.80 9.70 -13.43
CA ALA A 280 -6.70 9.97 -12.31
C ALA A 280 -5.98 10.65 -11.12
N LEU A 281 -4.67 10.53 -10.98
CA LEU A 281 -3.89 11.18 -9.92
C LEU A 281 -3.36 12.56 -10.33
N GLU A 282 -3.31 12.85 -11.63
CA GLU A 282 -2.77 14.09 -12.18
C GLU A 282 -3.49 15.31 -11.60
N GLY A 283 -2.71 16.29 -11.11
CA GLY A 283 -3.20 17.51 -10.50
C GLY A 283 -3.78 17.35 -9.08
N ARG A 284 -3.92 16.12 -8.55
CA ARG A 284 -4.39 15.87 -7.17
C ARG A 284 -3.24 15.84 -6.16
N TYR A 285 -2.09 15.34 -6.59
CA TYR A 285 -0.90 15.16 -5.73
C TYR A 285 0.32 15.87 -6.35
N PRO A 286 1.25 16.41 -5.54
CA PRO A 286 2.49 17.00 -6.04
C PRO A 286 3.34 16.04 -6.87
N ALA A 287 3.34 14.76 -6.50
CA ALA A 287 3.99 13.68 -7.23
C ALA A 287 3.21 12.38 -7.04
N SER A 288 3.29 11.49 -8.02
CA SER A 288 2.73 10.15 -8.02
C SER A 288 3.58 9.18 -8.82
N SER A 289 3.58 7.93 -8.37
CA SER A 289 4.22 6.80 -9.03
C SER A 289 3.23 5.64 -9.02
N VAL A 290 3.06 5.01 -10.18
CA VAL A 290 2.14 3.90 -10.39
C VAL A 290 2.93 2.74 -10.95
N SER A 291 2.89 1.62 -10.25
CA SER A 291 3.42 0.33 -10.72
C SER A 291 2.27 -0.66 -10.78
N VAL A 292 2.09 -1.31 -11.93
CA VAL A 292 1.00 -2.27 -12.15
C VAL A 292 1.60 -3.60 -12.55
N ARG A 293 1.07 -4.67 -11.96
CA ARG A 293 1.36 -6.05 -12.34
C ARG A 293 0.07 -6.80 -12.63
N HIS A 294 0.01 -7.41 -13.81
CA HIS A 294 -0.99 -8.41 -14.13
C HIS A 294 -0.40 -9.80 -13.85
N PHE A 295 -1.03 -10.57 -12.97
CA PHE A 295 -0.60 -11.93 -12.66
C PHE A 295 -1.11 -12.87 -13.75
N GLU A 296 -0.37 -12.94 -14.85
CA GLU A 296 -0.78 -13.62 -16.07
C GLU A 296 -1.13 -15.08 -15.81
N SER A 297 -2.35 -15.49 -16.17
CA SER A 297 -2.81 -16.86 -15.94
C SER A 297 -2.25 -17.88 -16.94
N LEU A 298 -1.71 -17.42 -18.07
CA LEU A 298 -1.14 -18.25 -19.14
C LEU A 298 0.40 -18.35 -19.04
N HIS A 299 1.04 -17.48 -18.27
CA HIS A 299 2.49 -17.37 -18.20
C HIS A 299 3.00 -17.63 -16.79
N PRO A 300 4.24 -18.12 -16.62
CA PRO A 300 4.87 -18.28 -15.30
C PRO A 300 5.44 -16.96 -14.74
N HIS A 301 5.14 -15.83 -15.37
CA HIS A 301 5.65 -14.50 -15.03
C HIS A 301 4.58 -13.43 -15.25
N ASP A 302 4.72 -12.31 -14.57
CA ASP A 302 3.77 -11.20 -14.61
C ASP A 302 4.07 -10.26 -15.79
N ALA A 303 3.02 -9.68 -16.38
CA ALA A 303 3.17 -8.48 -17.20
C ALA A 303 3.21 -7.26 -16.26
N ALA A 304 4.12 -6.31 -16.51
CA ALA A 304 4.33 -5.17 -15.63
C ALA A 304 4.47 -3.85 -16.42
N ALA A 305 3.97 -2.77 -15.84
CA ALA A 305 4.15 -1.41 -16.35
C ALA A 305 4.34 -0.43 -15.19
N GLN A 306 5.13 0.62 -15.41
CA GLN A 306 5.36 1.67 -14.42
C GLN A 306 5.35 3.05 -15.08
N THR A 307 4.85 4.04 -14.36
CA THR A 307 4.96 5.46 -14.70
C THR A 307 5.14 6.27 -13.42
N SER A 308 5.97 7.32 -13.45
CA SER A 308 6.25 8.17 -12.30
C SER A 308 6.56 9.58 -12.75
N ASN A 309 6.13 10.57 -11.97
CA ASN A 309 6.55 11.97 -12.11
C ASN A 309 7.37 12.46 -10.91
N TYR A 310 7.83 11.56 -10.04
CA TYR A 310 8.86 11.89 -9.05
C TYR A 310 10.14 12.31 -9.79
N LEU A 311 10.69 13.47 -9.42
CA LEU A 311 12.01 13.88 -9.89
C LEU A 311 13.05 12.93 -9.30
N SER A 312 13.83 12.29 -10.18
CA SER A 312 14.95 11.41 -9.83
C SER A 312 16.11 12.18 -9.19
#